data_AF-A0A8J2KJ44-F1
#
_entry.id   AF-A0A8J2KJ44-F1
#
_cell.length_a   1.000
_cell.length_b   1.000
_cell.length_c   1.000
_cell.angle_alpha   90.00
_cell.angle_beta   90.00
_cell.angle_gamma   90.00
#
_symmetry.space_group_name_H-M   'P 1'
#
loop_
_entity.id
_entity.type
_entity.pdbx_description
1 polymer ?
#
loop_
_entity_poly.entity_id
_entity_poly.type
_entity_poly.pdbx_seq_one_letter_code
_entity_poly.pdbx_strand_id
1 'polypeptide(L)'
;MPSWCVLRKVSDGITRMRSRPANYDYNRLGDESAAAEMVELQSPRDEMKLKTFPPHYGLIRSEKTAGHTACMNYLKNSNGRYVLLDQLPEIGWRTNRLWYVICDARVNAKRLLIATPCNSRSPVIDATTKNIMIQVCRALQHPYVCPVLDLETVTVENFDRPFSLVVTPVAPRGSLRDVFHKSQWADHWPNKYCRRGCGLSEGHAQRLSCHILEAMLELRLRGLPAGIGGHLHPGNVLIQHGTARFSGLDNVLMGHNPRALPFISRYINTNLEAIDSISFAYILFAMCAGYEVVTAKLTPQNWNDIRDYVQASQVLEYILENPESRVPTLKEISNLDFYRTIDLRELRSLPLPHVMAGPPVPPVTVLLEHLYSKKLQKGKKSRSTSEVCDTEKSSACPFPGPPFESSRPCQTFHTYKKFSVDPRYGSLVPKDNVDTIEMSACVIKGVSRSRNVIIDGVPPRLL
;
A
#
# COMPACT_ATOMS: atom_id res chain seq x y z
N MET A 1 -45.11 -37.72 8.82
CA MET A 1 -44.11 -38.24 7.85
C MET A 1 -43.72 -37.13 6.90
N PRO A 2 -42.47 -37.06 6.40
CA PRO A 2 -41.21 -37.69 6.86
C PRO A 2 -40.06 -36.64 6.96
N SER A 3 -38.81 -36.86 7.35
CA SER A 3 -38.03 -38.01 7.85
C SER A 3 -36.72 -37.50 8.48
N TRP A 4 -36.20 -38.28 9.43
CA TRP A 4 -34.90 -38.16 10.09
C TRP A 4 -33.74 -38.73 9.25
N CYS A 5 -32.49 -38.33 9.56
CA CYS A 5 -31.37 -39.28 9.75
C CYS A 5 -30.20 -38.65 10.54
N VAL A 6 -29.69 -39.44 11.48
CA VAL A 6 -28.56 -39.23 12.39
C VAL A 6 -27.40 -40.09 11.93
N LEU A 7 -26.14 -39.64 12.02
CA LEU A 7 -24.98 -40.53 12.22
C LEU A 7 -23.91 -39.86 13.10
N ARG A 8 -23.66 -40.48 14.27
CA ARG A 8 -22.41 -40.41 15.03
C ARG A 8 -21.61 -41.69 14.76
N LYS A 9 -20.28 -41.59 14.79
CA LYS A 9 -19.44 -42.65 15.38
C LYS A 9 -18.26 -42.02 16.10
N VAL A 10 -18.07 -42.45 17.34
CA VAL A 10 -16.98 -42.15 18.28
C VAL A 10 -16.12 -43.41 18.42
N SER A 11 -14.92 -43.22 18.97
CA SER A 11 -13.96 -44.17 19.59
C SER A 11 -12.75 -44.51 18.73
N ASP A 12 -11.53 -44.62 19.25
CA ASP A 12 -10.89 -44.24 20.53
C ASP A 12 -9.38 -44.45 20.32
N GLY A 13 -8.52 -43.78 21.10
CA GLY A 13 -7.09 -44.09 21.10
C GLY A 13 -6.23 -43.06 21.82
N ILE A 14 -6.13 -43.19 23.15
CA ILE A 14 -5.12 -42.53 23.97
C ILE A 14 -3.78 -43.28 23.81
N THR A 15 -2.69 -42.56 23.56
CA THR A 15 -1.35 -43.01 24.01
C THR A 15 -0.51 -41.80 24.40
N ARG A 16 0.11 -41.89 25.58
CA ARG A 16 0.96 -40.88 26.20
C ARG A 16 2.43 -41.36 26.12
N MET A 17 3.35 -40.39 25.95
CA MET A 17 4.76 -40.35 26.39
C MET A 17 5.90 -40.31 25.35
N ARG A 18 6.77 -39.30 25.63
CA ARG A 18 8.24 -39.21 25.53
C ARG A 18 8.92 -38.66 24.25
N SER A 19 9.26 -37.38 24.37
CA SER A 19 10.60 -36.76 24.30
C SER A 19 11.67 -37.21 23.30
N ARG A 20 12.21 -36.17 22.63
CA ARG A 20 13.62 -35.88 22.27
C ARG A 20 14.09 -36.21 20.82
N PRO A 21 15.15 -35.50 20.35
CA PRO A 21 15.15 -34.75 19.09
C PRO A 21 15.97 -35.46 17.99
N ALA A 22 15.87 -34.97 16.75
CA ALA A 22 16.82 -35.35 15.71
C ALA A 22 17.26 -34.14 14.89
N ASN A 23 18.52 -33.74 15.11
CA ASN A 23 19.39 -33.21 14.08
C ASN A 23 19.40 -34.21 12.91
N TYR A 24 19.32 -33.73 11.67
CA TYR A 24 19.91 -34.49 10.57
C TYR A 24 20.72 -33.59 9.66
N ASP A 25 21.97 -34.02 9.57
CA ASP A 25 23.13 -33.52 8.86
C ASP A 25 22.94 -33.70 7.35
N TYR A 26 23.35 -32.70 6.59
CA TYR A 26 23.49 -32.79 5.13
C TYR A 26 24.83 -33.46 4.83
N ASN A 27 24.83 -34.63 4.18
CA ASN A 27 25.83 -35.03 3.17
C ASN A 27 25.64 -36.49 2.71
N ARG A 28 26.04 -36.75 1.45
CA ARG A 28 26.26 -38.04 0.72
C ARG A 28 25.04 -38.68 0.07
N LEU A 29 25.02 -39.13 -1.21
CA LEU A 29 25.93 -39.27 -2.38
C LEU A 29 25.03 -39.19 -3.65
N GLY A 30 25.42 -38.83 -4.88
CA GLY A 30 26.30 -39.56 -5.84
C GLY A 30 25.88 -41.04 -6.00
N ASP A 31 25.64 -41.68 -7.15
CA ASP A 31 25.75 -41.35 -8.57
C ASP A 31 25.02 -42.47 -9.37
N GLU A 32 24.64 -42.14 -10.60
CA GLU A 32 24.44 -42.96 -11.83
C GLU A 32 23.87 -44.40 -11.94
N SER A 33 23.05 -44.54 -13.00
CA SER A 33 22.87 -45.69 -13.93
C SER A 33 21.64 -46.62 -13.76
N ALA A 34 20.66 -46.45 -14.66
CA ALA A 34 20.10 -47.54 -15.47
C ALA A 34 19.29 -46.96 -16.64
N ALA A 35 19.74 -47.24 -17.86
CA ALA A 35 19.08 -46.89 -19.11
C ALA A 35 18.13 -48.02 -19.58
N ALA A 36 17.10 -47.58 -20.31
CA ALA A 36 16.35 -48.30 -21.35
C ALA A 36 15.42 -49.46 -20.94
N GLU A 37 14.11 -49.19 -21.03
CA GLU A 37 13.22 -50.00 -21.87
C GLU A 37 12.14 -49.10 -22.49
N MET A 38 12.19 -48.91 -23.81
CA MET A 38 11.18 -48.22 -24.60
C MET A 38 10.13 -49.23 -25.05
N VAL A 39 8.85 -48.94 -24.77
CA VAL A 39 7.73 -49.47 -25.55
C VAL A 39 7.03 -48.28 -26.20
N GLU A 40 7.15 -48.24 -27.52
CA GLU A 40 6.61 -47.25 -28.43
C GLU A 40 5.13 -47.60 -28.73
N LEU A 41 4.20 -46.70 -28.38
CA LEU A 41 2.84 -46.68 -28.91
C LEU A 41 2.60 -45.30 -29.52
N GLN A 42 2.61 -45.25 -30.85
CA GLN A 42 2.44 -44.06 -31.68
C GLN A 42 0.97 -43.62 -31.74
N SER A 43 0.72 -42.32 -31.56
CA SER A 43 -0.22 -41.45 -32.31
C SER A 43 -0.83 -40.34 -31.41
N PRO A 44 -1.10 -39.12 -31.90
CA PRO A 44 -0.49 -38.35 -32.98
C PRO A 44 0.14 -37.03 -32.47
N ARG A 45 1.09 -36.51 -33.25
CA ARG A 45 1.63 -35.15 -33.12
C ARG A 45 0.52 -34.13 -33.39
N ASP A 46 -0.10 -33.62 -32.34
CA ASP A 46 -0.76 -32.32 -32.40
C ASP A 46 0.25 -31.26 -32.00
N GLU A 47 0.62 -30.44 -32.99
CA GLU A 47 1.29 -29.16 -32.80
C GLU A 47 0.67 -28.45 -31.59
N MET A 48 1.46 -28.34 -30.52
CA MET A 48 1.18 -27.43 -29.43
C MET A 48 1.33 -26.02 -29.98
N LYS A 49 0.29 -25.55 -30.69
CA LYS A 49 0.09 -24.16 -31.03
C LYS A 49 0.34 -23.38 -29.75
N LEU A 50 1.33 -22.50 -29.81
CA LEU A 50 1.56 -21.40 -28.89
C LEU A 50 0.19 -20.82 -28.51
N LYS A 51 -0.38 -21.27 -27.40
CA LYS A 51 -1.59 -20.68 -26.85
C LYS A 51 -1.14 -19.31 -26.36
N THR A 52 -1.50 -18.30 -27.12
CA THR A 52 -1.43 -16.89 -26.77
C THR A 52 -1.89 -16.73 -25.32
N PHE A 53 -0.92 -16.41 -24.45
CA PHE A 53 -1.20 -16.08 -23.06
C PHE A 53 -2.18 -14.90 -23.01
N PRO A 54 -3.12 -14.86 -22.05
CA PRO A 54 -4.13 -13.80 -22.02
C PRO A 54 -3.48 -12.41 -21.94
N PRO A 55 -4.13 -11.36 -22.47
CA PRO A 55 -3.55 -10.02 -22.66
C PRO A 55 -2.95 -9.40 -21.38
N HIS A 56 -3.41 -9.85 -20.20
CA HIS A 56 -2.89 -9.42 -18.90
C HIS A 56 -1.43 -9.80 -18.63
N TYR A 57 -0.94 -10.96 -19.09
CA TYR A 57 0.45 -11.35 -18.85
C TYR A 57 1.44 -10.54 -19.69
N GLY A 58 1.08 -10.22 -20.94
CA GLY A 58 1.88 -9.37 -21.81
C GLY A 58 2.05 -7.95 -21.26
N LEU A 59 0.95 -7.38 -20.72
CA LEU A 59 0.94 -6.05 -20.08
C LEU A 59 1.80 -5.99 -18.81
N ILE A 60 1.76 -7.03 -17.97
CA ILE A 60 2.60 -7.09 -16.77
C ILE A 60 4.08 -7.21 -17.15
N ARG A 61 4.40 -8.04 -18.15
CA ARG A 61 5.77 -8.19 -18.64
C ARG A 61 6.29 -6.87 -19.23
N SER A 62 5.50 -6.19 -20.04
CA SER A 62 5.90 -4.90 -20.63
C SER A 62 6.09 -3.82 -19.57
N GLU A 63 5.22 -3.74 -18.55
CA GLU A 63 5.36 -2.81 -17.42
C GLU A 63 6.62 -3.09 -16.59
N LYS A 64 6.94 -4.36 -16.33
CA LYS A 64 8.19 -4.73 -15.65
C LYS A 64 9.42 -4.39 -16.47
N THR A 65 9.40 -4.65 -17.78
CA THR A 65 10.49 -4.26 -18.69
C THR A 65 10.66 -2.74 -18.70
N ALA A 66 9.58 -1.97 -18.83
CA ALA A 66 9.63 -0.51 -18.77
C ALA A 66 10.17 -0.02 -17.41
N GLY A 67 9.73 -0.61 -16.30
CA GLY A 67 10.24 -0.26 -14.97
C GLY A 67 11.73 -0.56 -14.80
N HIS A 68 12.23 -1.65 -15.41
CA HIS A 68 13.67 -1.94 -15.45
C HIS A 68 14.43 -0.90 -16.28
N THR A 69 13.92 -0.54 -17.47
CA THR A 69 14.49 0.54 -18.29
C THR A 69 14.52 1.87 -17.54
N ALA A 70 13.46 2.22 -16.80
CA ALA A 70 13.41 3.42 -15.98
C ALA A 70 14.51 3.41 -14.89
N CYS A 71 14.71 2.26 -14.24
CA CYS A 71 15.77 2.06 -13.26
C CYS A 71 17.16 2.25 -13.89
N MET A 72 17.42 1.62 -15.04
CA MET A 72 18.73 1.73 -15.71
C MET A 72 19.00 3.18 -16.17
N ASN A 73 18.00 3.87 -16.69
CA ASN A 73 18.11 5.29 -17.05
C ASN A 73 18.42 6.16 -15.83
N TYR A 74 17.75 5.93 -14.71
CA TYR A 74 18.02 6.64 -13.45
C TYR A 74 19.47 6.42 -12.97
N LEU A 75 19.94 5.16 -12.97
CA LEU A 75 21.30 4.83 -12.55
C LEU A 75 22.35 5.46 -13.49
N LYS A 76 22.14 5.40 -14.80
CA LYS A 76 23.02 6.04 -15.80
C LYS A 76 23.11 7.55 -15.58
N ASN A 77 21.98 8.19 -15.30
CA ASN A 77 21.90 9.64 -15.07
C ASN A 77 22.34 10.06 -13.65
N SER A 78 22.71 9.11 -12.79
CA SER A 78 23.20 9.40 -11.43
C SER A 78 24.66 9.86 -11.38
N ASN A 79 25.33 10.00 -12.54
CA ASN A 79 26.74 10.37 -12.68
C ASN A 79 27.67 9.53 -11.79
N GLY A 80 27.46 8.20 -11.77
CA GLY A 80 28.26 7.26 -11.00
C GLY A 80 27.98 7.26 -9.50
N ARG A 81 27.02 8.05 -8.99
CA ARG A 81 26.64 8.02 -7.58
C ARG A 81 26.07 6.67 -7.18
N TYR A 82 25.15 6.14 -7.99
CA TYR A 82 24.47 4.89 -7.69
C TYR A 82 24.91 3.79 -8.63
N VAL A 83 25.37 2.68 -8.06
CA VAL A 83 25.82 1.50 -8.79
C VAL A 83 24.88 0.34 -8.48
N LEU A 84 24.35 -0.33 -9.50
CA LEU A 84 23.53 -1.53 -9.32
C LEU A 84 24.38 -2.65 -8.71
N LEU A 85 23.88 -3.28 -7.66
CA LEU A 85 24.49 -4.48 -7.07
C LEU A 85 23.66 -5.72 -7.39
N ASP A 86 22.34 -5.63 -7.22
CA ASP A 86 21.45 -6.78 -7.41
C ASP A 86 20.01 -6.34 -7.73
N GLN A 87 19.26 -7.21 -8.41
CA GLN A 87 17.82 -7.08 -8.58
C GLN A 87 17.11 -8.12 -7.71
N LEU A 88 16.30 -7.65 -6.76
CA LEU A 88 15.58 -8.51 -5.84
C LEU A 88 14.31 -9.09 -6.51
N PRO A 89 13.81 -10.25 -6.03
CA PRO A 89 12.50 -10.75 -6.42
C PRO A 89 11.38 -9.81 -5.91
N GLU A 90 10.12 -10.19 -6.10
CA GLU A 90 9.01 -9.43 -5.53
C GLU A 90 9.01 -9.55 -4.00
N ILE A 91 9.73 -8.67 -3.29
CA ILE A 91 9.85 -8.73 -1.83
C ILE A 91 8.65 -8.12 -1.09
N GLY A 92 7.68 -7.56 -1.84
CA GLY A 92 6.50 -6.85 -1.35
C GLY A 92 5.21 -7.28 -2.06
N TRP A 93 4.06 -7.02 -1.45
CA TRP A 93 2.74 -7.44 -1.97
C TRP A 93 2.32 -6.77 -3.29
N ARG A 94 2.95 -5.65 -3.67
CA ARG A 94 2.65 -4.95 -4.92
C ARG A 94 3.46 -5.55 -6.06
N THR A 95 2.82 -6.39 -6.86
CA THR A 95 3.43 -7.12 -7.99
C THR A 95 3.98 -6.21 -9.09
N ASN A 96 3.58 -4.94 -9.12
CA ASN A 96 4.06 -3.95 -10.07
C ASN A 96 5.22 -3.08 -9.55
N ARG A 97 5.73 -3.34 -8.36
CA ARG A 97 6.97 -2.72 -7.88
C ARG A 97 8.17 -3.57 -8.26
N LEU A 98 9.29 -2.90 -8.51
CA LEU A 98 10.59 -3.53 -8.71
C LEU A 98 11.55 -3.04 -7.63
N TRP A 99 12.40 -3.93 -7.15
CA TRP A 99 13.32 -3.67 -6.05
C TRP A 99 14.75 -4.00 -6.47
N TYR A 100 15.66 -3.08 -6.20
CA TYR A 100 17.07 -3.22 -6.52
C TYR A 100 17.92 -2.87 -5.31
N VAL A 101 18.99 -3.63 -5.09
CA VAL A 101 20.05 -3.23 -4.18
C VAL A 101 21.08 -2.44 -4.97
N ILE A 102 21.38 -1.24 -4.51
CA ILE A 102 22.38 -0.35 -5.11
C ILE A 102 23.44 0.04 -4.09
N CYS A 103 24.62 0.44 -4.54
CA CYS A 103 25.62 1.12 -3.72
C CYS A 103 25.51 2.64 -3.95
N ASP A 104 25.39 3.43 -2.88
CA ASP A 104 25.62 4.88 -2.94
C ASP A 104 27.12 5.13 -2.74
N ALA A 105 27.83 5.38 -3.83
CA ALA A 105 29.29 5.55 -3.87
C ALA A 105 29.76 6.75 -3.03
N ARG A 106 28.90 7.76 -2.79
CA ARG A 106 29.26 8.94 -1.98
C ARG A 106 29.45 8.63 -0.51
N VAL A 107 28.73 7.63 0.00
CA VAL A 107 28.72 7.26 1.42
C VAL A 107 29.11 5.80 1.64
N ASN A 108 29.53 5.13 0.56
CA ASN A 108 29.90 3.71 0.51
C ASN A 108 28.91 2.81 1.26
N ALA A 109 27.62 2.91 0.94
CA ALA A 109 26.59 2.17 1.64
C ALA A 109 25.54 1.59 0.71
N LYS A 110 25.07 0.38 1.06
CA LYS A 110 23.96 -0.28 0.36
C LYS A 110 22.65 0.50 0.59
N ARG A 111 21.86 0.63 -0.47
CA ARG A 111 20.53 1.26 -0.50
C ARG A 111 19.54 0.36 -1.23
N LEU A 112 18.26 0.56 -0.93
CA LEU A 112 17.16 -0.07 -1.64
C LEU A 112 16.57 0.96 -2.62
N LEU A 113 16.60 0.64 -3.90
CA LEU A 113 15.91 1.39 -4.95
C LEU A 113 14.61 0.69 -5.30
N ILE A 114 13.52 1.44 -5.26
CA ILE A 114 12.17 0.96 -5.54
C ILE A 114 11.64 1.70 -6.75
N ALA A 115 11.29 0.97 -7.80
CA ALA A 115 10.58 1.50 -8.96
C ALA A 115 9.09 1.17 -8.86
N THR A 116 8.22 2.17 -8.97
CA THR A 116 6.76 2.00 -8.97
C THR A 116 6.13 2.76 -10.13
N PRO A 117 5.21 2.16 -10.91
CA PRO A 117 4.44 2.90 -11.90
C PRO A 117 3.64 4.03 -11.24
N CYS A 118 3.80 5.26 -11.73
CA CYS A 118 3.01 6.39 -11.30
C CYS A 118 1.54 6.19 -11.69
N ASN A 119 0.64 6.80 -10.91
CA ASN A 119 -0.77 6.83 -11.23
C ASN A 119 -1.22 8.27 -11.54
N SER A 120 -2.47 8.45 -11.92
CA SER A 120 -2.99 9.77 -12.29
C SER A 120 -2.92 10.80 -11.16
N ARG A 121 -2.74 10.42 -9.89
CA ARG A 121 -2.53 11.35 -8.77
C ARG A 121 -1.06 11.66 -8.49
N SER A 122 -0.11 10.91 -9.02
CA SER A 122 1.31 11.10 -8.73
C SER A 122 1.79 12.47 -9.23
N PRO A 123 2.55 13.24 -8.41
CA PRO A 123 3.19 14.44 -8.88
C PRO A 123 4.32 14.07 -9.86
N VAL A 124 4.63 14.96 -10.79
CA VAL A 124 5.80 14.82 -11.67
C VAL A 124 6.99 15.49 -10.97
N ILE A 125 8.06 14.73 -10.78
CA ILE A 125 9.29 15.16 -10.14
C ILE A 125 10.31 15.38 -11.24
N ASP A 126 10.34 16.61 -11.75
CA ASP A 126 11.27 17.06 -12.79
C ASP A 126 12.27 18.08 -12.21
N ALA A 127 13.16 18.60 -13.05
CA ALA A 127 14.16 19.59 -12.62
C ALA A 127 13.53 20.81 -11.90
N THR A 128 12.27 21.15 -12.19
CA THR A 128 11.58 22.31 -11.59
C THR A 128 10.90 21.99 -10.26
N THR A 129 10.68 20.73 -9.93
CA THR A 129 10.01 20.28 -8.69
C THR A 129 10.92 19.46 -7.78
N LYS A 130 12.07 19.00 -8.27
CA LYS A 130 13.07 18.22 -7.52
C LYS A 130 13.52 18.91 -6.23
N ASN A 131 13.79 20.22 -6.28
CA ASN A 131 14.19 20.96 -5.08
C ASN A 131 13.08 21.02 -4.02
N ILE A 132 11.81 21.15 -4.44
CA ILE A 132 10.66 21.14 -3.53
C ILE A 132 10.52 19.75 -2.89
N MET A 133 10.66 18.68 -3.68
CA MET A 133 10.62 17.32 -3.16
C MET A 133 11.77 17.04 -2.17
N ILE A 134 12.98 17.54 -2.43
CA ILE A 134 14.11 17.45 -1.50
C ILE A 134 13.79 18.18 -0.19
N GLN A 135 13.17 19.37 -0.25
CA GLN A 135 12.72 20.10 0.94
C GLN A 135 11.68 19.30 1.73
N VAL A 136 10.70 18.69 1.05
CA VAL A 136 9.72 17.79 1.69
C VAL A 136 10.43 16.61 2.38
N CYS A 137 11.31 15.90 1.68
CA CYS A 137 12.01 14.74 2.25
C CYS A 137 12.88 15.13 3.46
N ARG A 138 13.52 16.31 3.43
CA ARG A 138 14.28 16.88 4.56
C ARG A 138 13.36 17.23 5.73
N ALA A 139 12.24 17.89 5.45
CA ALA A 139 11.25 18.26 6.47
C ALA A 139 10.65 17.04 7.17
N LEU A 140 10.62 15.86 6.54
CA LEU A 140 10.08 14.61 7.10
C LEU A 140 11.11 13.73 7.84
N GLN A 141 12.36 14.18 8.01
CA GLN A 141 13.40 13.40 8.70
C GLN A 141 13.13 13.26 10.20
N HIS A 142 12.94 12.04 10.69
CA HIS A 142 12.69 11.75 12.10
C HIS A 142 13.29 10.39 12.48
N PRO A 143 13.75 10.15 13.73
CA PRO A 143 14.33 8.87 14.14
C PRO A 143 13.39 7.67 13.95
N TYR A 144 12.08 7.89 14.03
CA TYR A 144 11.07 6.84 13.82
C TYR A 144 10.40 6.91 12.44
N VAL A 145 10.97 7.65 11.50
CA VAL A 145 10.55 7.67 10.09
C VAL A 145 11.69 7.15 9.23
N CYS A 146 11.40 6.25 8.29
CA CYS A 146 12.39 5.77 7.33
C CYS A 146 12.66 6.89 6.32
N PRO A 147 13.91 7.37 6.19
CA PRO A 147 14.19 8.49 5.31
C PRO A 147 14.07 8.08 3.84
N VAL A 148 13.43 8.95 3.06
CA VAL A 148 13.51 8.95 1.60
C VAL A 148 14.77 9.73 1.21
N LEU A 149 15.77 9.02 0.69
CA LEU A 149 17.10 9.57 0.42
C LEU A 149 17.19 10.23 -0.96
N ASP A 150 16.42 9.70 -1.91
CA ASP A 150 16.27 10.26 -3.24
C ASP A 150 14.91 9.86 -3.81
N LEU A 151 14.34 10.72 -4.64
CA LEU A 151 13.04 10.51 -5.27
C LEU A 151 12.97 11.24 -6.60
N GLU A 152 12.67 10.51 -7.68
CA GLU A 152 12.59 11.04 -9.04
C GLU A 152 11.48 10.37 -9.84
N THR A 153 10.99 11.04 -10.89
CA THR A 153 10.08 10.43 -11.87
C THR A 153 10.78 10.26 -13.20
N VAL A 154 10.75 9.05 -13.74
CA VAL A 154 11.39 8.71 -15.03
C VAL A 154 10.33 8.28 -16.02
N THR A 155 10.31 8.92 -17.19
CA THR A 155 9.50 8.50 -18.34
C THR A 155 10.28 7.48 -19.17
N VAL A 156 9.56 6.50 -19.73
CA VAL A 156 10.11 5.49 -20.63
C VAL A 156 9.37 5.60 -21.95
N GLU A 157 10.10 5.57 -23.05
CA GLU A 157 9.51 5.58 -24.38
C GLU A 157 8.54 4.41 -24.56
N ASN A 158 7.43 4.65 -25.25
CA ASN A 158 6.37 3.67 -25.49
C ASN A 158 5.69 3.12 -24.22
N PHE A 159 5.80 3.84 -23.10
CA PHE A 159 5.07 3.49 -21.88
C PHE A 159 4.31 4.71 -21.33
N ASP A 160 2.98 4.61 -21.29
CA ASP A 160 2.06 5.74 -21.06
C ASP A 160 2.20 6.45 -19.71
N ARG A 161 2.85 5.81 -18.73
CA ARG A 161 2.95 6.33 -17.35
C ARG A 161 4.40 6.39 -16.90
N PRO A 162 4.86 7.47 -16.27
CA PRO A 162 6.20 7.48 -15.69
C PRO A 162 6.32 6.50 -14.54
N PHE A 163 7.55 6.18 -14.14
CA PHE A 163 7.87 5.46 -12.93
C PHE A 163 8.36 6.43 -11.85
N SER A 164 7.99 6.21 -10.60
CA SER A 164 8.61 6.82 -9.44
C SER A 164 9.76 5.92 -8.97
N LEU A 165 10.93 6.52 -8.80
CA LEU A 165 12.16 5.87 -8.37
C LEU A 165 12.49 6.42 -6.99
N VAL A 166 12.54 5.56 -5.99
CA VAL A 166 12.72 5.95 -4.59
C VAL A 166 13.92 5.20 -4.01
N VAL A 167 14.88 5.94 -3.44
CA VAL A 167 16.03 5.37 -2.74
C VAL A 167 15.82 5.47 -1.23
N THR A 168 15.92 4.35 -0.54
CA THR A 168 15.83 4.27 0.93
C THR A 168 16.99 3.47 1.51
N PRO A 169 17.26 3.55 2.83
CA PRO A 169 18.20 2.64 3.47
C PRO A 169 17.74 1.19 3.37
N VAL A 170 18.69 0.25 3.24
CA VAL A 170 18.38 -1.17 3.44
C VAL A 170 18.05 -1.42 4.92
N ALA A 171 17.07 -2.28 5.18
CA ALA A 171 16.74 -2.77 6.51
C ALA A 171 16.99 -4.28 6.57
N PRO A 172 18.16 -4.73 7.06
CA PRO A 172 18.51 -6.16 7.08
C PRO A 172 17.60 -7.03 7.94
N ARG A 173 16.95 -6.46 8.97
CA ARG A 173 15.92 -7.17 9.76
C ARG A 173 14.54 -7.17 9.10
N GLY A 174 14.42 -6.48 7.97
CA GLY A 174 13.18 -6.34 7.24
C GLY A 174 12.15 -5.45 7.92
N SER A 175 10.92 -5.65 7.49
CA SER A 175 9.72 -5.02 8.02
C SER A 175 9.27 -5.67 9.32
N LEU A 176 8.36 -5.01 10.05
CA LEU A 176 7.71 -5.57 11.23
C LEU A 176 7.04 -6.91 10.89
N ARG A 177 6.47 -7.02 9.68
CA ARG A 177 5.90 -8.28 9.18
C ARG A 177 6.94 -9.40 9.10
N ASP A 178 8.13 -9.08 8.63
CA ASP A 178 9.24 -10.04 8.54
C ASP A 178 9.65 -10.52 9.93
N VAL A 179 9.66 -9.63 10.92
CA VAL A 179 10.04 -9.95 12.30
C VAL A 179 9.13 -11.00 12.93
N PHE A 180 7.80 -10.81 12.91
CA PHE A 180 6.91 -11.79 13.52
C PHE A 180 6.74 -13.07 12.68
N HIS A 181 7.03 -13.05 11.38
CA HIS A 181 7.08 -14.27 10.56
C HIS A 181 8.45 -14.97 10.55
N LYS A 182 9.48 -14.32 11.09
CA LYS A 182 10.88 -14.79 11.07
C LYS A 182 11.39 -15.02 9.64
N SER A 183 11.01 -14.15 8.72
CA SER A 183 11.32 -14.26 7.30
C SER A 183 12.53 -13.41 6.93
N GLN A 184 13.26 -13.78 5.88
CA GLN A 184 14.32 -12.92 5.37
C GLN A 184 13.71 -11.78 4.56
N TRP A 185 14.25 -10.57 4.76
CA TRP A 185 13.70 -9.36 4.14
C TRP A 185 13.74 -9.40 2.61
N ALA A 186 14.76 -10.03 2.04
CA ALA A 186 15.03 -10.12 0.60
C ALA A 186 14.36 -11.32 -0.10
N ASP A 187 13.70 -12.21 0.64
CA ASP A 187 13.02 -13.36 0.05
C ASP A 187 11.83 -12.95 -0.83
N HIS A 188 11.44 -13.83 -1.73
CA HIS A 188 10.25 -13.64 -2.56
C HIS A 188 8.97 -13.65 -1.70
N TRP A 189 8.11 -12.64 -1.86
CA TRP A 189 6.91 -12.39 -1.05
C TRP A 189 5.99 -13.60 -0.86
N PRO A 190 5.66 -14.40 -1.89
CA PRO A 190 4.82 -15.59 -1.73
C PRO A 190 5.37 -16.61 -0.73
N ASN A 191 6.69 -16.62 -0.53
CA ASN A 191 7.36 -17.57 0.36
C ASN A 191 7.41 -17.08 1.82
N LYS A 192 7.23 -15.77 2.06
CA LYS A 192 7.54 -15.13 3.35
C LYS A 192 6.46 -15.27 4.40
N TYR A 193 5.20 -15.46 4.02
CA TYR A 193 4.05 -15.35 4.94
C TYR A 193 3.04 -16.50 4.76
N CYS A 194 3.52 -17.66 4.34
CA CYS A 194 2.70 -18.86 4.13
C CYS A 194 2.25 -19.52 5.45
N ARG A 195 2.81 -19.08 6.58
CA ARG A 195 2.48 -19.56 7.93
C ARG A 195 2.09 -18.37 8.80
N ARG A 196 1.27 -18.61 9.82
CA ARG A 196 0.95 -17.60 10.84
C ARG A 196 2.23 -17.20 11.58
N GLY A 197 2.45 -15.90 11.74
CA GLY A 197 3.56 -15.38 12.52
C GLY A 197 3.35 -15.57 14.03
N CYS A 198 4.38 -15.25 14.80
CA CYS A 198 4.37 -15.25 16.26
C CYS A 198 4.31 -13.82 16.78
N GLY A 199 3.32 -13.51 17.60
CA GLY A 199 3.24 -12.24 18.31
C GLY A 199 4.52 -11.88 19.05
N LEU A 200 4.80 -10.59 19.13
CA LEU A 200 5.86 -10.02 19.97
C LEU A 200 5.38 -10.02 21.42
N SER A 201 6.29 -10.11 22.40
CA SER A 201 5.92 -9.89 23.81
C SER A 201 5.31 -8.50 24.02
N GLU A 202 4.41 -8.34 24.99
CA GLU A 202 3.68 -7.09 25.23
C GLU A 202 4.60 -5.86 25.38
N GLY A 203 5.70 -5.97 26.14
CA GLY A 203 6.66 -4.87 26.28
C GLY A 203 7.41 -4.50 24.98
N HIS A 204 7.57 -5.44 24.05
CA HIS A 204 8.12 -5.14 22.72
C HIS A 204 7.06 -4.49 21.83
N ALA A 205 5.82 -4.97 21.87
CA ALA A 205 4.70 -4.34 21.17
C ALA A 205 4.51 -2.89 21.64
N GLN A 206 4.47 -2.66 22.95
CA GLN A 206 4.41 -1.35 23.60
C GLN A 206 5.51 -0.39 23.11
N ARG A 207 6.77 -0.81 23.14
CA ARG A 207 7.89 0.02 22.70
C ARG A 207 7.82 0.35 21.21
N LEU A 208 7.58 -0.65 20.36
CA LEU A 208 7.55 -0.44 18.91
C LEU A 208 6.33 0.36 18.46
N SER A 209 5.16 0.15 19.08
CA SER A 209 3.98 0.96 18.81
C SER A 209 4.18 2.40 19.29
N CYS A 210 4.87 2.63 20.40
CA CYS A 210 5.25 3.98 20.84
C CYS A 210 6.10 4.72 19.78
N HIS A 211 7.14 4.07 19.22
CA HIS A 211 7.92 4.67 18.12
C HIS A 211 7.05 5.05 16.91
N ILE A 212 6.10 4.18 16.53
CA ILE A 212 5.18 4.44 15.41
C ILE A 212 4.23 5.60 15.73
N LEU A 213 3.69 5.63 16.95
CA LEU A 213 2.80 6.70 17.40
C LEU A 213 3.50 8.05 17.31
N GLU A 214 4.73 8.14 17.79
CA GLU A 214 5.51 9.37 17.69
C GLU A 214 5.90 9.74 16.28
N ALA A 215 6.21 8.76 15.42
CA ALA A 215 6.40 9.02 14.01
C ALA A 215 5.15 9.68 13.40
N MET A 216 3.96 9.15 13.68
CA MET A 216 2.71 9.67 13.13
C MET A 216 2.37 11.07 13.67
N LEU A 217 2.54 11.29 14.98
CA LEU A 217 2.34 12.61 15.60
C LEU A 217 3.27 13.66 15.00
N GLU A 218 4.55 13.34 14.87
CA GLU A 218 5.55 14.26 14.32
C GLU A 218 5.30 14.56 12.83
N LEU A 219 4.89 13.55 12.05
CA LEU A 219 4.51 13.74 10.65
C LEU A 219 3.30 14.68 10.51
N ARG A 220 2.32 14.59 11.42
CA ARG A 220 1.19 15.53 11.47
C ARG A 220 1.64 16.94 11.83
N LEU A 221 2.52 17.08 12.82
CA LEU A 221 3.09 18.36 13.23
C LEU A 221 3.82 19.07 12.07
N ARG A 222 4.49 18.31 11.20
CA ARG A 222 5.19 18.82 10.01
C ARG A 222 4.27 19.15 8.84
N GLY A 223 2.97 18.92 8.98
CA GLY A 223 1.97 19.23 7.97
C GLY A 223 1.78 18.12 6.94
N LEU A 224 1.97 16.83 7.26
CA LEU A 224 1.34 15.79 6.45
C LEU A 224 -0.18 15.76 6.70
N PRO A 225 -1.00 15.52 5.66
CA PRO A 225 -2.46 15.47 5.79
C PRO A 225 -2.91 14.33 6.70
N ALA A 226 -4.12 14.45 7.25
CA ALA A 226 -4.73 13.36 8.02
C ALA A 226 -5.01 12.16 7.10
N GLY A 227 -5.05 10.97 7.68
CA GLY A 227 -5.31 9.72 6.95
C GLY A 227 -4.05 9.08 6.35
N ILE A 228 -2.86 9.56 6.69
CA ILE A 228 -1.59 8.88 6.34
C ILE A 228 -1.53 7.45 6.87
N GLY A 229 -2.23 7.17 7.97
CA GLY A 229 -2.36 5.86 8.59
C GLY A 229 -2.97 4.82 7.67
N GLY A 230 -3.70 5.20 6.63
CA GLY A 230 -4.14 4.23 5.61
C GLY A 230 -2.98 3.48 4.95
N HIS A 231 -1.78 4.07 4.92
CA HIS A 231 -0.56 3.42 4.45
C HIS A 231 0.20 2.66 5.53
N LEU A 232 -0.19 2.78 6.80
CA LEU A 232 0.42 2.07 7.91
C LEU A 232 -0.06 0.61 7.90
N HIS A 233 0.89 -0.29 7.73
CA HIS A 233 0.72 -1.73 7.92
C HIS A 233 2.08 -2.34 8.27
N PRO A 234 2.14 -3.53 8.88
CA PRO A 234 3.41 -4.20 9.22
C PRO A 234 4.49 -4.27 8.14
N GLY A 235 4.11 -4.27 6.86
CA GLY A 235 5.05 -4.22 5.73
C GLY A 235 5.65 -2.85 5.44
N ASN A 236 5.05 -1.78 5.98
CA ASN A 236 5.49 -0.38 5.90
C ASN A 236 6.08 0.11 7.22
N VAL A 237 6.55 -0.79 8.08
CA VAL A 237 7.30 -0.44 9.30
C VAL A 237 8.61 -1.19 9.23
N LEU A 238 9.75 -0.51 9.13
CA LEU A 238 11.06 -1.16 9.11
C LEU A 238 11.64 -1.26 10.51
N ILE A 239 12.29 -2.38 10.81
CA ILE A 239 12.97 -2.58 12.09
C ILE A 239 14.46 -2.36 11.91
N GLN A 240 15.01 -1.32 12.55
CA GLN A 240 16.42 -0.95 12.46
C GLN A 240 16.98 -0.68 13.86
N HIS A 241 18.03 -1.39 14.26
CA HIS A 241 18.68 -1.23 15.56
C HIS A 241 17.70 -1.29 16.77
N GLY A 242 16.63 -2.08 16.66
CA GLY A 242 15.60 -2.20 17.71
C GLY A 242 14.54 -1.10 17.71
N THR A 243 14.60 -0.16 16.76
CA THR A 243 13.60 0.89 16.55
C THR A 243 12.64 0.50 15.44
N ALA A 244 11.38 0.94 15.56
CA ALA A 244 10.41 0.86 14.47
C ALA A 244 10.40 2.19 13.73
N ARG A 245 10.55 2.11 12.40
CA ARG A 245 10.54 3.29 11.54
C ARG A 245 9.39 3.19 10.54
N PHE A 246 8.49 4.16 10.56
CA PHE A 246 7.41 4.25 9.58
C PHE A 246 8.02 4.49 8.19
N SER A 247 7.85 3.53 7.29
CA SER A 247 8.28 3.60 5.89
C SER A 247 7.06 3.68 4.96
N GLY A 248 7.30 3.67 3.66
CA GLY A 248 6.20 3.73 2.70
C GLY A 248 5.62 5.12 2.53
N LEU A 249 6.26 6.18 3.05
CA LEU A 249 5.84 7.57 2.83
C LEU A 249 5.90 7.98 1.35
N ASP A 250 6.71 7.31 0.53
CA ASP A 250 6.65 7.41 -0.93
C ASP A 250 5.23 7.17 -1.46
N ASN A 251 4.44 6.32 -0.81
CA ASN A 251 3.05 6.11 -1.18
C ASN A 251 2.21 7.36 -1.03
N VAL A 252 2.39 8.08 0.08
CA VAL A 252 1.68 9.32 0.38
C VAL A 252 2.14 10.39 -0.61
N LEU A 253 3.46 10.59 -0.74
CA LEU A 253 4.07 11.59 -1.62
C LEU A 253 3.70 11.36 -3.10
N MET A 254 3.59 10.11 -3.53
CA MET A 254 3.25 9.76 -4.91
C MET A 254 1.75 9.51 -5.13
N GLY A 255 0.90 9.77 -4.12
CA GLY A 255 -0.55 9.62 -4.23
C GLY A 255 -1.01 8.20 -4.59
N HIS A 256 -0.28 7.19 -4.13
CA HIS A 256 -0.67 5.78 -4.29
C HIS A 256 -1.83 5.43 -3.38
N ASN A 257 -2.59 4.39 -3.72
CA ASN A 257 -3.67 3.93 -2.85
C ASN A 257 -3.13 3.14 -1.64
N PRO A 258 -3.73 3.34 -0.46
CA PRO A 258 -3.45 2.51 0.70
C PRO A 258 -3.95 1.08 0.48
N ARG A 259 -3.24 0.10 1.06
CA ARG A 259 -3.72 -1.30 1.07
C ARG A 259 -5.04 -1.42 1.84
N ALA A 260 -5.17 -0.59 2.87
CA ALA A 260 -6.31 -0.54 3.76
C ALA A 260 -7.59 0.06 3.13
N LEU A 261 -7.50 0.57 1.89
CA LEU A 261 -8.58 1.33 1.24
C LEU A 261 -9.98 0.69 1.36
N PRO A 262 -10.17 -0.64 1.15
CA PRO A 262 -11.50 -1.24 1.24
C PRO A 262 -12.19 -1.01 2.58
N PHE A 263 -11.47 -1.09 3.71
CA PHE A 263 -12.07 -0.98 5.05
C PHE A 263 -12.05 0.43 5.64
N ILE A 264 -11.13 1.30 5.20
CA ILE A 264 -11.09 2.71 5.65
C ILE A 264 -11.99 3.64 4.81
N SER A 265 -12.52 3.15 3.68
CA SER A 265 -13.27 3.95 2.70
C SER A 265 -14.41 4.78 3.32
N ARG A 266 -15.12 4.24 4.31
CA ARG A 266 -16.21 4.93 5.03
C ARG A 266 -15.76 6.20 5.79
N TYR A 267 -14.47 6.29 6.10
CA TYR A 267 -13.88 7.40 6.86
C TYR A 267 -13.25 8.47 5.97
N ILE A 268 -12.94 8.15 4.70
CA ILE A 268 -12.15 9.03 3.81
C ILE A 268 -12.83 10.39 3.59
N ASN A 269 -14.16 10.43 3.59
CA ASN A 269 -14.92 11.66 3.36
C ASN A 269 -15.51 12.25 4.65
N THR A 270 -15.31 11.62 5.79
CA THR A 270 -16.04 11.95 7.03
C THR A 270 -15.08 12.25 8.18
N ASN A 271 -14.06 11.43 8.40
CA ASN A 271 -13.09 11.62 9.48
C ASN A 271 -11.74 10.97 9.11
N LEU A 272 -10.85 11.76 8.52
CA LEU A 272 -9.51 11.30 8.15
C LEU A 272 -8.62 11.01 9.37
N GLU A 273 -8.83 11.68 10.50
CA GLU A 273 -8.04 11.43 11.72
C GLU A 273 -8.38 10.07 12.34
N ALA A 274 -9.64 9.62 12.21
CA ALA A 274 -10.04 8.28 12.61
C ALA A 274 -9.28 7.19 11.83
N ILE A 275 -8.95 7.42 10.56
CA ILE A 275 -8.13 6.49 9.77
C ILE A 275 -6.77 6.27 10.43
N ASP A 276 -6.15 7.35 10.94
CA ASP A 276 -4.84 7.29 11.58
C ASP A 276 -4.89 6.43 12.85
N SER A 277 -5.83 6.72 13.75
CA SER A 277 -6.00 5.98 15.01
C SER A 277 -6.41 4.52 14.79
N ILE A 278 -7.33 4.25 13.87
CA ILE A 278 -7.76 2.87 13.56
C ILE A 278 -6.61 2.07 12.96
N SER A 279 -5.84 2.67 12.04
CA SER A 279 -4.70 1.98 11.42
C SER A 279 -3.60 1.70 12.45
N PHE A 280 -3.40 2.62 13.40
CA PHE A 280 -2.53 2.41 14.55
C PHE A 280 -2.97 1.22 15.41
N ALA A 281 -4.26 1.13 15.74
CA ALA A 281 -4.81 -0.01 16.48
C ALA A 281 -4.57 -1.34 15.77
N TYR A 282 -4.79 -1.42 14.45
CA TYR A 282 -4.53 -2.65 13.71
C TYR A 282 -3.05 -3.06 13.65
N ILE A 283 -2.12 -2.11 13.72
CA ILE A 283 -0.70 -2.41 13.87
C ILE A 283 -0.40 -2.97 15.26
N LEU A 284 -0.93 -2.34 16.32
CA LEU A 284 -0.74 -2.84 17.68
C LEU A 284 -1.30 -4.27 17.82
N PHE A 285 -2.49 -4.51 17.28
CA PHE A 285 -3.05 -5.85 17.17
C PHE A 285 -2.10 -6.80 16.45
N ALA A 286 -1.57 -6.41 15.28
CA ALA A 286 -0.71 -7.28 14.49
C ALA A 286 0.61 -7.61 15.21
N MET A 287 1.14 -6.69 16.01
CA MET A 287 2.30 -6.96 16.87
C MET A 287 1.98 -8.03 17.92
N CYS A 288 0.83 -7.97 18.57
CA CYS A 288 0.43 -8.92 19.61
C CYS A 288 0.04 -10.29 19.03
N ALA A 289 -0.66 -10.30 17.90
CA ALA A 289 -1.26 -11.50 17.34
C ALA A 289 -0.33 -12.26 16.36
N GLY A 290 0.66 -11.57 15.78
CA GLY A 290 1.56 -12.12 14.76
C GLY A 290 0.94 -12.23 13.36
N TYR A 291 -0.17 -11.53 13.10
CA TYR A 291 -0.83 -11.48 11.79
C TYR A 291 -1.65 -10.20 11.61
N GLU A 292 -1.98 -9.87 10.37
CA GLU A 292 -2.80 -8.71 10.02
C GLU A 292 -4.27 -9.06 9.91
N VAL A 293 -5.12 -8.13 10.32
CA VAL A 293 -6.56 -8.19 10.09
C VAL A 293 -6.90 -7.39 8.84
N VAL A 294 -7.78 -7.93 8.01
CA VAL A 294 -8.26 -7.30 6.77
C VAL A 294 -9.75 -6.97 6.83
N THR A 295 -10.34 -6.97 8.02
CA THR A 295 -11.75 -6.69 8.30
C THR A 295 -11.91 -5.34 8.99
N ALA A 296 -13.11 -4.76 8.89
CA ALA A 296 -13.41 -3.44 9.46
C ALA A 296 -13.60 -3.42 10.99
N LYS A 297 -13.66 -4.60 11.63
CA LYS A 297 -13.76 -4.81 13.07
C LYS A 297 -13.01 -6.09 13.46
N LEU A 298 -12.49 -6.14 14.69
CA LEU A 298 -11.94 -7.36 15.28
C LEU A 298 -13.09 -8.32 15.61
N THR A 299 -12.87 -9.61 15.37
CA THR A 299 -13.79 -10.70 15.71
C THR A 299 -13.53 -11.20 17.13
N PRO A 300 -14.46 -11.94 17.77
CA PRO A 300 -14.22 -12.56 19.07
C PRO A 300 -12.96 -13.45 19.10
N GLN A 301 -12.66 -14.14 17.99
CA GLN A 301 -11.42 -14.92 17.88
C GLN A 301 -10.18 -14.04 17.88
N ASN A 302 -10.22 -12.86 17.24
CA ASN A 302 -9.08 -11.94 17.26
C ASN A 302 -8.81 -11.46 18.68
N TRP A 303 -9.84 -11.12 19.45
CA TRP A 303 -9.69 -10.75 20.86
C TRP A 303 -9.14 -11.90 21.70
N ASN A 304 -9.64 -13.12 21.50
CA ASN A 304 -9.12 -14.30 22.20
C ASN A 304 -7.65 -14.60 21.86
N ASP A 305 -7.21 -14.34 20.62
CA ASP A 305 -5.81 -14.52 20.21
C ASP A 305 -4.83 -13.57 20.93
N ILE A 306 -5.31 -12.47 21.50
CA ILE A 306 -4.49 -11.48 22.21
C ILE A 306 -4.87 -11.36 23.69
N ARG A 307 -5.63 -12.32 24.23
CA ARG A 307 -6.15 -12.28 25.61
C ARG A 307 -5.09 -12.07 26.70
N ASP A 308 -3.86 -12.52 26.45
CA ASP A 308 -2.75 -12.42 27.39
C ASP A 308 -2.02 -11.06 27.32
N TYR A 309 -2.38 -10.22 26.34
CA TYR A 309 -1.88 -8.86 26.16
C TYR A 309 -2.84 -7.86 26.79
N VAL A 310 -2.92 -7.90 28.13
CA VAL A 310 -3.94 -7.17 28.90
C VAL A 310 -3.91 -5.67 28.63
N GLN A 311 -2.72 -5.05 28.67
CA GLN A 311 -2.61 -3.60 28.52
C GLN A 311 -2.79 -3.18 27.06
N ALA A 312 -2.27 -3.96 26.11
CA ALA A 312 -2.48 -3.69 24.70
C ALA A 312 -3.97 -3.82 24.32
N SER A 313 -4.68 -4.80 24.90
CA SER A 313 -6.12 -5.00 24.67
C SER A 313 -6.92 -3.80 25.15
N GLN A 314 -6.60 -3.22 26.31
CA GLN A 314 -7.24 -1.99 26.80
C GLN A 314 -7.06 -0.81 25.84
N VAL A 315 -5.86 -0.66 25.24
CA VAL A 315 -5.62 0.37 24.22
C VAL A 315 -6.47 0.11 22.97
N LEU A 316 -6.56 -1.15 22.52
CA LEU A 316 -7.37 -1.52 21.37
C LEU A 316 -8.87 -1.28 21.61
N GLU A 317 -9.37 -1.64 22.79
CA GLU A 317 -10.76 -1.39 23.20
C GLU A 317 -11.07 0.11 23.22
N TYR A 318 -10.16 0.93 23.78
CA TYR A 318 -10.31 2.38 23.81
C TYR A 318 -10.41 3.00 22.41
N ILE A 319 -9.72 2.44 21.42
CA ILE A 319 -9.72 2.95 20.04
C ILE A 319 -10.89 2.40 19.21
N LEU A 320 -11.16 1.09 19.31
CA LEU A 320 -12.07 0.36 18.41
C LEU A 320 -13.48 0.17 18.98
N GLU A 321 -13.62 0.12 20.30
CA GLU A 321 -14.85 -0.16 21.03
C GLU A 321 -15.18 0.94 22.05
N ASN A 322 -14.76 2.18 21.75
CA ASN A 322 -14.96 3.32 22.64
C ASN A 322 -16.46 3.50 23.00
N PRO A 323 -16.82 3.56 24.29
CA PRO A 323 -18.23 3.69 24.72
C PRO A 323 -18.93 4.94 24.19
N GLU A 324 -18.19 6.03 23.97
CA GLU A 324 -18.72 7.28 23.41
C GLU A 324 -18.99 7.19 21.90
N SER A 325 -18.79 6.02 21.28
CA SER A 325 -18.95 5.78 19.85
C SER A 325 -18.11 6.72 18.97
N ARG A 326 -17.00 7.25 19.51
CA ARG A 326 -16.02 8.09 18.80
C ARG A 326 -14.67 7.38 18.70
N VAL A 327 -13.87 7.77 17.72
CA VAL A 327 -12.48 7.31 17.61
C VAL A 327 -11.58 8.35 18.28
N PRO A 328 -10.76 7.98 19.28
CA PRO A 328 -9.83 8.91 19.91
C PRO A 328 -8.73 9.33 18.94
N THR A 329 -8.21 10.54 19.11
CA THR A 329 -7.07 11.07 18.34
C THR A 329 -5.77 10.37 18.72
N LEU A 330 -4.76 10.40 17.85
CA LEU A 330 -3.41 9.92 18.18
C LEU A 330 -2.84 10.61 19.43
N LYS A 331 -3.18 11.88 19.66
CA LYS A 331 -2.73 12.62 20.85
C LYS A 331 -3.36 12.07 22.13
N GLU A 332 -4.65 11.80 22.12
CA GLU A 332 -5.32 11.13 23.25
C GLU A 332 -4.72 9.75 23.51
N ILE A 333 -4.46 8.96 22.45
CA ILE A 333 -3.83 7.64 22.56
C ILE A 333 -2.43 7.76 23.18
N SER A 334 -1.63 8.76 22.83
CA SER A 334 -0.27 8.95 23.38
C SER A 334 -0.23 9.25 24.88
N ASN A 335 -1.36 9.70 25.45
CA ASN A 335 -1.47 10.03 26.87
C ASN A 335 -1.88 8.83 27.73
N LEU A 336 -2.14 7.65 27.13
CA LEU A 336 -2.49 6.45 27.88
C LEU A 336 -1.30 5.96 28.72
N ASP A 337 -1.56 5.41 29.91
CA ASP A 337 -0.51 4.88 30.80
C ASP A 337 0.34 3.80 30.14
N PHE A 338 -0.22 3.09 29.16
CA PHE A 338 0.50 2.13 28.32
C PHE A 338 1.72 2.74 27.61
N TYR A 339 1.78 4.05 27.35
CA TYR A 339 2.93 4.68 26.70
C TYR A 339 3.83 5.49 27.65
N ARG A 340 3.38 5.75 28.87
CA ARG A 340 4.00 6.70 29.80
C ARG A 340 5.43 6.35 30.21
N THR A 341 5.77 5.07 30.22
CA THR A 341 7.07 4.56 30.73
C THR A 341 8.10 4.28 29.63
N ILE A 342 7.76 4.51 28.36
CA ILE A 342 8.68 4.23 27.25
C ILE A 342 9.69 5.37 27.10
N ASP A 343 10.97 5.03 27.27
CA ASP A 343 12.07 5.94 27.01
C ASP A 343 12.38 6.04 25.51
N LEU A 344 12.07 7.19 24.92
CA LEU A 344 12.34 7.55 23.53
C LEU A 344 13.76 8.14 23.37
N ARG A 345 14.76 7.38 23.81
CA ARG A 345 16.17 7.80 23.84
C ARG A 345 16.68 8.33 22.49
N GLU A 346 16.18 7.81 21.38
CA GLU A 346 16.59 8.22 20.03
C GLU A 346 16.18 9.66 19.71
N LEU A 347 15.20 10.21 20.43
CA LEU A 347 14.83 11.63 20.33
C LEU A 347 15.78 12.53 21.12
N ARG A 348 16.49 12.01 22.13
CA ARG A 348 17.47 12.79 22.92
C ARG A 348 18.70 13.19 22.11
N SER A 349 19.05 12.38 21.11
CA SER A 349 20.15 12.63 20.18
C SER A 349 19.76 13.51 18.99
N LEU A 350 18.48 13.91 18.88
CA LEU A 350 18.13 14.95 17.94
C LEU A 350 18.85 16.23 18.41
N PRO A 351 19.44 17.01 17.51
CA PRO A 351 19.77 18.38 17.85
C PRO A 351 18.51 18.97 18.50
N LEU A 352 18.65 19.65 19.64
CA LEU A 352 17.61 20.58 20.12
C LEU A 352 17.09 21.35 18.89
N PRO A 353 15.83 21.81 18.84
CA PRO A 353 15.38 22.70 17.79
C PRO A 353 16.06 24.07 17.92
N HIS A 354 17.40 24.12 17.88
CA HIS A 354 18.10 25.14 17.15
C HIS A 354 17.53 25.07 15.76
N VAL A 355 16.61 26.00 15.48
CA VAL A 355 16.61 26.80 14.26
C VAL A 355 17.54 26.14 13.25
N MET A 356 16.93 25.36 12.35
CA MET A 356 17.60 24.92 11.13
C MET A 356 18.46 26.10 10.69
N ALA A 357 19.78 25.95 10.63
CA ALA A 357 20.70 27.02 10.24
C ALA A 357 20.57 27.29 8.72
N GLY A 358 19.34 27.61 8.31
CA GLY A 358 18.80 27.68 6.97
C GLY A 358 17.40 28.32 7.06
N PRO A 359 16.90 28.87 5.95
CA PRO A 359 15.61 29.56 5.94
C PRO A 359 14.48 28.62 6.42
N PRO A 360 13.43 29.16 7.08
CA PRO A 360 12.30 28.38 7.55
C PRO A 360 11.70 27.59 6.38
N VAL A 361 11.69 26.26 6.49
CA VAL A 361 11.06 25.40 5.49
C VAL A 361 9.54 25.54 5.65
N PRO A 362 8.79 25.83 4.58
CA PRO A 362 7.33 25.87 4.65
C PRO A 362 6.75 24.55 5.16
N PRO A 363 5.55 24.57 5.78
CA PRO A 363 4.85 23.34 6.15
C PRO A 363 4.75 22.37 4.95
N VAL A 364 4.86 21.07 5.20
CA VAL A 364 4.86 20.07 4.13
C VAL A 364 3.58 20.14 3.30
N THR A 365 2.43 20.51 3.89
CA THR A 365 1.19 20.79 3.17
C THR A 365 1.39 21.78 2.02
N VAL A 366 2.03 22.92 2.29
CA VAL A 366 2.26 24.00 1.30
C VAL A 366 3.18 23.53 0.18
N LEU A 367 4.23 22.77 0.52
CA LEU A 367 5.15 22.21 -0.45
C LEU A 367 4.46 21.16 -1.34
N LEU A 368 3.61 20.30 -0.76
CA LEU A 368 2.81 19.33 -1.49
C LEU A 368 1.80 20.02 -2.41
N GLU A 369 1.10 21.05 -1.95
CA GLU A 369 0.19 21.85 -2.79
C GLU A 369 0.90 22.44 -4.02
N HIS A 370 2.13 22.93 -3.86
CA HIS A 370 2.96 23.37 -5.00
C HIS A 370 3.28 22.23 -5.98
N LEU A 371 3.63 21.05 -5.46
CA LEU A 371 3.92 19.87 -6.30
C LEU A 371 2.69 19.41 -7.08
N TYR A 372 1.50 19.42 -6.45
CA TYR A 372 0.26 18.97 -7.07
C TYR A 372 -0.40 20.03 -7.97
N SER A 373 -0.21 21.33 -7.71
CA SER A 373 -0.82 22.42 -8.50
C SER A 373 -0.20 22.61 -9.88
N LYS A 374 1.11 22.37 -10.05
CA LYS A 374 1.79 22.42 -11.36
C LYS A 374 1.21 21.45 -12.40
N LYS A 375 0.51 20.41 -11.95
CA LYS A 375 -0.21 19.46 -12.81
C LYS A 375 -1.40 20.09 -13.56
N LEU A 376 -2.09 21.07 -12.95
CA LEU A 376 -3.23 21.75 -13.56
C LEU A 376 -2.81 22.71 -14.68
N GLN A 377 -1.58 23.24 -14.64
CA GLN A 377 -1.10 24.20 -15.63
C GLN A 377 -0.63 23.54 -16.93
N LYS A 378 0.00 22.35 -16.88
CA LYS A 378 0.38 21.59 -18.09
C LYS A 378 -0.84 21.16 -18.93
N GLY A 379 -1.98 20.85 -18.29
CA GLY A 379 -3.22 20.51 -18.99
C GLY A 379 -3.96 21.69 -19.65
N LYS A 380 -3.64 22.94 -19.28
CA LYS A 380 -4.19 24.14 -19.94
C LYS A 380 -3.36 24.57 -21.16
N LYS A 381 -2.03 24.43 -21.11
CA LYS A 381 -1.13 24.78 -22.23
C LYS A 381 -1.23 23.82 -23.42
N SER A 382 -1.60 22.56 -23.22
CA SER A 382 -1.78 21.59 -24.32
C SER A 382 -3.10 21.76 -25.10
N ARG A 383 -3.90 22.78 -24.78
CA ARG A 383 -5.17 23.09 -25.46
C ARG A 383 -5.16 24.38 -26.26
N SER A 384 -4.02 25.07 -26.33
CA SER A 384 -3.88 26.36 -27.00
C SER A 384 -2.74 26.35 -28.03
N THR A 385 -2.77 25.40 -28.95
CA THR A 385 -1.97 25.44 -30.19
C THR A 385 -2.72 24.70 -31.28
N SER A 386 -3.62 25.43 -31.96
CA SER A 386 -4.08 25.12 -33.31
C SER A 386 -4.51 26.45 -33.92
N GLU A 387 -3.56 27.14 -34.55
CA GLU A 387 -3.84 28.16 -35.56
C GLU A 387 -4.03 27.47 -36.91
N VAL A 388 -5.01 27.93 -37.70
CA VAL A 388 -4.85 28.41 -39.09
C VAL A 388 -6.23 28.77 -39.71
N CYS A 389 -6.30 30.04 -40.15
CA CYS A 389 -7.02 30.70 -41.27
C CYS A 389 -8.56 30.76 -41.42
N ASP A 390 -9.07 32.01 -41.43
CA ASP A 390 -9.83 32.74 -42.49
C ASP A 390 -10.97 32.00 -43.24
N THR A 391 -12.18 32.53 -43.51
CA THR A 391 -12.64 33.89 -43.87
C THR A 391 -14.20 33.89 -43.92
N GLU A 392 -14.84 35.03 -43.60
CA GLU A 392 -16.13 35.61 -44.12
C GLU A 392 -17.41 34.74 -44.33
N LYS A 393 -18.69 35.12 -44.11
CA LYS A 393 -19.44 36.40 -44.05
C LYS A 393 -20.92 36.12 -43.64
N SER A 394 -21.57 37.08 -42.94
CA SER A 394 -23.03 37.42 -42.94
C SER A 394 -24.06 36.35 -42.44
N SER A 395 -25.13 36.61 -41.66
CA SER A 395 -26.00 37.78 -41.45
C SER A 395 -26.94 37.59 -40.24
N ALA A 396 -27.31 38.72 -39.62
CA ALA A 396 -28.57 39.07 -38.92
C ALA A 396 -29.08 38.35 -37.63
N CYS A 397 -29.23 39.19 -36.58
CA CYS A 397 -29.92 39.07 -35.28
C CYS A 397 -31.49 39.06 -35.42
N PRO A 398 -32.36 39.16 -34.36
CA PRO A 398 -32.11 39.37 -32.91
C PRO A 398 -33.05 38.63 -31.90
N PHE A 399 -32.76 38.86 -30.60
CA PHE A 399 -33.60 38.82 -29.38
C PHE A 399 -33.10 37.87 -28.24
N PRO A 400 -33.32 38.25 -26.96
CA PRO A 400 -32.30 38.15 -25.92
C PRO A 400 -32.67 37.18 -24.79
N GLY A 401 -31.67 36.57 -24.15
CA GLY A 401 -31.84 35.74 -22.95
C GLY A 401 -30.49 35.41 -22.27
N PRO A 402 -30.47 35.13 -20.95
CA PRO A 402 -29.40 35.51 -20.01
C PRO A 402 -28.27 34.43 -19.87
N PRO A 403 -27.24 34.61 -19.01
CA PRO A 403 -25.89 34.09 -19.27
C PRO A 403 -25.77 32.58 -19.12
N PHE A 404 -24.98 31.97 -20.02
CA PHE A 404 -24.68 30.55 -20.08
C PHE A 404 -23.95 30.02 -18.83
N GLU A 405 -24.60 29.08 -18.13
CA GLU A 405 -23.98 28.11 -17.24
C GLU A 405 -23.26 27.03 -18.06
N SER A 406 -21.97 26.82 -17.80
CA SER A 406 -21.20 25.74 -18.41
C SER A 406 -21.49 24.40 -17.70
N SER A 407 -22.43 23.61 -18.21
CA SER A 407 -22.58 22.21 -17.84
C SER A 407 -22.19 21.30 -19.03
N ARG A 408 -21.26 20.35 -18.79
CA ARG A 408 -20.98 19.28 -19.74
C ARG A 408 -22.09 18.22 -19.64
N PRO A 409 -22.48 17.53 -20.73
CA PRO A 409 -23.52 16.52 -20.67
C PRO A 409 -23.07 15.29 -19.88
N CYS A 410 -23.88 14.86 -18.90
CA CYS A 410 -23.78 13.51 -18.31
C CYS A 410 -24.36 12.50 -19.31
N GLN A 411 -23.58 11.47 -19.67
CA GLN A 411 -24.11 10.29 -20.35
C GLN A 411 -24.68 9.32 -19.30
N THR A 412 -25.99 9.07 -19.37
CA THR A 412 -26.69 8.05 -18.59
C THR A 412 -26.70 6.74 -19.37
N PHE A 413 -26.37 5.61 -18.73
CA PHE A 413 -26.51 4.27 -19.30
C PHE A 413 -27.59 3.50 -18.55
N HIS A 414 -28.55 2.94 -19.28
CA HIS A 414 -29.59 2.07 -18.73
C HIS A 414 -29.20 0.61 -18.96
N THR A 415 -29.34 -0.24 -17.93
CA THR A 415 -29.20 -1.69 -18.04
C THR A 415 -30.45 -2.37 -17.51
N TYR A 416 -30.88 -3.45 -18.16
CA TYR A 416 -32.04 -4.25 -17.76
C TYR A 416 -31.69 -5.32 -16.72
N LYS A 417 -30.41 -5.42 -16.29
CA LYS A 417 -29.98 -6.41 -15.30
C LYS A 417 -30.35 -5.99 -13.87
N LYS A 418 -30.91 -6.91 -13.10
CA LYS A 418 -31.29 -6.67 -11.70
C LYS A 418 -30.06 -6.85 -10.79
N PHE A 419 -29.82 -5.89 -9.91
CA PHE A 419 -28.77 -5.94 -8.89
C PHE A 419 -29.38 -6.04 -7.48
N SER A 420 -28.62 -6.58 -6.53
CA SER A 420 -28.87 -6.50 -5.09
C SER A 420 -27.68 -5.82 -4.40
N VAL A 421 -27.91 -5.29 -3.19
CA VAL A 421 -26.83 -4.78 -2.35
C VAL A 421 -26.40 -5.91 -1.42
N ASP A 422 -25.11 -6.26 -1.42
CA ASP A 422 -24.56 -7.26 -0.49
C ASP A 422 -24.62 -6.68 0.94
N PRO A 423 -25.35 -7.32 1.89
CA PRO A 423 -25.51 -6.78 3.24
C PRO A 423 -24.23 -6.83 4.09
N ARG A 424 -23.19 -7.58 3.69
CA ARG A 424 -21.89 -7.65 4.37
C ARG A 424 -20.92 -6.58 3.89
N TYR A 425 -21.02 -6.14 2.63
CA TYR A 425 -20.04 -5.26 1.99
C TYR A 425 -20.62 -3.98 1.37
N GLY A 426 -21.95 -3.81 1.37
CA GLY A 426 -22.65 -2.64 0.79
C GLY A 426 -22.47 -2.47 -0.72
N SER A 427 -21.98 -3.49 -1.42
CA SER A 427 -21.64 -3.44 -2.85
C SER A 427 -22.80 -3.94 -3.72
N LEU A 428 -22.98 -3.37 -4.91
CA LEU A 428 -23.95 -3.85 -5.89
C LEU A 428 -23.47 -5.17 -6.53
N VAL A 429 -24.28 -6.22 -6.43
CA VAL A 429 -24.01 -7.55 -6.97
C VAL A 429 -25.13 -7.93 -7.95
N PRO A 430 -24.83 -8.46 -9.15
CA PRO A 430 -25.86 -8.97 -10.06
C PRO A 430 -26.64 -10.12 -9.42
N LYS A 431 -27.96 -10.19 -9.66
CA LYS A 431 -28.81 -11.25 -9.10
C LYS A 431 -28.67 -12.62 -9.78
N ASP A 432 -28.08 -12.69 -10.97
CA ASP A 432 -27.93 -13.95 -11.71
C ASP A 432 -26.48 -14.47 -11.61
N ASN A 433 -26.35 -15.78 -11.35
CA ASN A 433 -25.08 -16.49 -11.15
C ASN A 433 -24.11 -16.26 -12.32
N VAL A 434 -23.05 -15.50 -12.06
CA VAL A 434 -21.83 -15.55 -12.85
C VAL A 434 -20.87 -16.44 -12.09
N ASP A 435 -20.88 -17.74 -12.42
CA ASP A 435 -19.75 -18.60 -12.10
C ASP A 435 -18.51 -17.96 -12.73
N THR A 436 -17.49 -17.72 -11.91
CA THR A 436 -16.29 -16.87 -12.15
C THR A 436 -16.47 -15.36 -11.91
N ILE A 437 -16.46 -14.97 -10.64
CA ILE A 437 -15.86 -13.70 -10.23
C ILE A 437 -14.66 -14.02 -9.33
N GLU A 438 -13.49 -14.28 -9.94
CA GLU A 438 -12.25 -13.86 -9.30
C GLU A 438 -12.33 -12.35 -9.12
N MET A 439 -11.91 -11.83 -7.95
CA MET A 439 -11.95 -10.42 -7.54
C MET A 439 -11.30 -9.48 -8.57
N SER A 440 -12.06 -9.20 -9.62
CA SER A 440 -11.70 -8.37 -10.76
C SER A 440 -12.69 -7.24 -10.74
N ALA A 441 -12.20 -6.03 -10.50
CA ALA A 441 -12.98 -4.81 -10.62
C ALA A 441 -13.76 -4.84 -11.94
N CYS A 442 -15.08 -4.72 -11.87
CA CYS A 442 -15.91 -4.58 -13.07
C CYS A 442 -15.53 -3.25 -13.74
N VAL A 443 -14.74 -3.32 -14.81
CA VAL A 443 -14.37 -2.16 -15.63
C VAL A 443 -15.50 -1.93 -16.63
N ILE A 444 -16.33 -0.93 -16.37
CA ILE A 444 -17.20 -0.36 -17.41
C ILE A 444 -16.32 0.49 -18.33
N LYS A 445 -16.11 0.05 -19.57
CA LYS A 445 -15.39 0.82 -20.60
C LYS A 445 -16.09 2.15 -20.83
N GLY A 446 -15.38 3.26 -20.60
CA GLY A 446 -15.81 4.62 -21.00
C GLY A 446 -16.01 5.64 -19.87
N VAL A 447 -15.97 5.24 -18.60
CA VAL A 447 -16.13 6.19 -17.48
C VAL A 447 -14.78 6.74 -17.04
N SER A 448 -14.49 8.00 -17.38
CA SER A 448 -13.41 8.77 -16.77
C SER A 448 -13.68 8.89 -15.26
N ARG A 449 -12.70 8.54 -14.43
CA ARG A 449 -12.77 8.59 -12.97
C ARG A 449 -12.91 10.04 -12.49
N SER A 450 -14.14 10.54 -12.41
CA SER A 450 -14.45 11.75 -11.66
C SER A 450 -15.87 11.68 -11.10
N ARG A 451 -15.96 11.69 -9.77
CA ARG A 451 -17.14 11.85 -8.90
C ARG A 451 -18.03 10.59 -8.77
N ASN A 452 -18.04 10.03 -7.56
CA ASN A 452 -19.12 9.15 -7.10
C ASN A 452 -20.38 10.01 -7.00
N VAL A 453 -21.39 9.69 -7.81
CA VAL A 453 -22.72 10.30 -7.73
C VAL A 453 -23.44 9.69 -6.53
N ILE A 454 -23.84 10.55 -5.60
CA ILE A 454 -24.84 10.25 -4.57
C ILE A 454 -26.18 10.17 -5.30
N ILE A 455 -26.91 9.07 -5.14
CA ILE A 455 -28.33 9.02 -5.49
C ILE A 455 -29.09 9.31 -4.21
N ASP A 456 -29.69 10.49 -4.13
CA ASP A 456 -30.68 10.84 -3.12
C ASP A 456 -31.88 9.89 -3.24
N GLY A 457 -32.05 9.03 -2.25
CA GLY A 457 -33.21 8.16 -2.11
C GLY A 457 -34.06 8.62 -0.94
N VAL A 458 -35.04 9.48 -1.22
CA VAL A 458 -36.18 9.71 -0.32
C VAL A 458 -36.98 8.39 -0.24
N PRO A 459 -37.29 7.86 0.95
CA PRO A 459 -38.07 6.62 1.06
C PRO A 459 -39.54 6.85 0.69
N PRO A 460 -40.21 5.92 -0.02
CA PRO A 460 -41.67 5.96 -0.16
C PRO A 460 -42.31 5.66 1.19
N ARG A 461 -43.31 6.46 1.55
CA ARG A 461 -44.22 6.19 2.67
C ARG A 461 -44.93 4.85 2.44
N LEU A 462 -44.95 4.03 3.48
CA LEU A 462 -45.79 2.84 3.62
C LEU A 462 -47.27 3.24 3.48
N LEU A 463 -47.98 2.55 2.59
CA LEU A 463 -49.28 1.95 2.85
C LEU A 463 -49.22 0.48 2.44
#